data_AF-A0A0S3U3R1-F1
#
_entry.id   AF-A0A0S3U3R1-F1
#
_cell.length_a   1.000
_cell.length_b   1.000
_cell.length_c   1.000
_cell.angle_alpha   90.00
_cell.angle_beta   90.00
_cell.angle_gamma   90.00
#
_symmetry.space_group_name_H-M   'P 1'
#
loop_
_entity.id
_entity.type
_entity.pdbx_description
1 polymer ?
#
loop_
_entity_poly.entity_id
_entity_poly.type
_entity_poly.pdbx_seq_one_letter_code
_entity_poly.pdbx_strand_id
1 'polypeptide(L)' 'MQESVIYQSIKKDEKRAIALNFLRRGVEIDIITFSTGLSIDEVQQLQQQLNEPTQS' A
#
# COMPACT_ATOMS: atom_id res chain seq x y z
N MET A 1 15.65 17.99 -12.00
CA MET A 1 15.11 18.38 -10.68
C MET A 1 15.13 17.15 -9.81
N GLN A 2 15.81 17.18 -8.67
CA GLN A 2 15.78 16.07 -7.71
C GLN A 2 14.50 16.21 -6.89
N GLU A 3 13.58 15.26 -6.99
CA GLU A 3 12.39 15.26 -6.13
C GLU A 3 12.83 15.19 -4.67
N SER A 4 12.24 16.04 -3.81
CA SER A 4 12.55 16.05 -2.38
C SER A 4 12.17 14.71 -1.73
N VAL A 5 12.98 14.24 -0.79
CA VAL A 5 12.70 13.02 -0.01
C VAL A 5 11.32 13.09 0.65
N ILE A 6 10.91 14.27 1.11
CA ILE A 6 9.58 14.50 1.70
C ILE A 6 8.46 14.22 0.69
N TYR A 7 8.64 14.68 -0.56
CA TYR A 7 7.64 14.48 -1.61
C TYR A 7 7.51 13.00 -1.99
N GLN A 8 8.61 12.25 -2.02
CA GLN A 8 8.59 10.80 -2.24
C GLN A 8 7.89 10.06 -1.11
N SER A 9 8.14 10.44 0.14
CA SER A 9 7.47 9.84 1.30
C SER A 9 5.95 10.05 1.23
N ILE A 10 5.49 11.27 0.93
CA ILE A 10 4.05 11.57 0.80
C ILE A 10 3.41 10.72 -0.31
N LYS A 11 4.03 10.66 -1.50
CA LYS A 11 3.54 9.80 -2.60
C LYS A 11 3.48 8.33 -2.19
N LYS A 12 4.46 7.85 -1.43
CA LYS A 12 4.49 6.46 -0.95
C LYS A 12 3.36 6.19 0.04
N ASP A 13 3.10 7.12 0.96
CA ASP A 13 2.02 7.01 1.93
C ASP A 13 0.63 7.00 1.26
N GLU A 14 0.43 7.86 0.26
CA GLU A 14 -0.81 7.88 -0.54
C GLU A 14 -1.05 6.53 -1.25
N LYS A 15 -0.02 5.97 -1.89
CA LYS A 15 -0.10 4.65 -2.54
C LYS A 15 -0.46 3.54 -1.55
N ARG A 16 0.15 3.55 -0.36
CA ARG A 16 -0.17 2.58 0.71
C ARG A 16 -1.62 2.71 1.18
N ALA A 17 -2.13 3.93 1.34
CA ALA A 17 -3.52 4.17 1.72
C ALA A 17 -4.51 3.64 0.67
N ILE A 18 -4.21 3.84 -0.62
CA ILE A 18 -5.02 3.30 -1.73
C ILE A 18 -5.00 1.77 -1.72
N ALA A 19 -3.82 1.15 -1.58
CA ALA A 19 -3.68 -0.30 -1.52
C ALA A 19 -4.47 -0.91 -0.34
N LEU A 20 -4.42 -0.30 0.84
CA LEU A 20 -5.19 -0.74 2.00
C LEU A 20 -6.71 -0.69 1.74
N ASN A 21 -7.20 0.34 1.05
CA ASN A 21 -8.61 0.44 0.70
C ASN A 21 -9.04 -0.65 -0.30
N PHE A 22 -8.17 -1.01 -1.24
CA PHE A 22 -8.41 -2.11 -2.17
C PHE A 22 -8.38 -3.47 -1.48
N LEU A 23 -7.41 -3.72 -0.60
CA LEU A 23 -7.33 -4.96 0.20
C LEU A 23 -8.59 -5.16 1.03
N ARG A 24 -9.08 -4.12 1.71
CA ARG A 24 -10.35 -4.16 2.47
C ARG A 24 -11.57 -4.47 1.62
N ARG A 25 -11.51 -4.22 0.32
CA ARG A 25 -12.58 -4.52 -0.65
C ARG A 25 -12.40 -5.86 -1.36
N GLY A 26 -11.36 -6.63 -1.01
CA GLY A 26 -11.09 -7.92 -1.62
C GLY A 26 -10.59 -7.84 -3.06
N VAL A 27 -9.96 -6.73 -3.46
CA VAL A 27 -9.35 -6.61 -4.79
C VAL A 27 -8.09 -7.49 -4.84
N GLU A 28 -7.91 -8.18 -5.96
CA GLU A 28 -6.75 -9.04 -6.21
C GLU A 28 -5.42 -8.29 -6.15
N ILE A 29 -4.39 -8.92 -5.56
CA ILE A 29 -3.07 -8.30 -5.33
C ILE A 29 -2.43 -7.83 -6.65
N ASP A 30 -2.58 -8.60 -7.73
CA ASP A 30 -2.04 -8.24 -9.05
C ASP A 30 -2.64 -6.93 -9.59
N ILE A 31 -3.94 -6.69 -9.34
CA ILE A 31 -4.61 -5.43 -9.74
C ILE A 31 -4.12 -4.28 -8.87
N ILE A 32 -3.90 -4.52 -7.58
CA ILE A 32 -3.41 -3.51 -6.64
C ILE A 32 -1.99 -3.07 -6.99
N THR A 33 -1.10 -4.02 -7.26
CA THR A 33 0.29 -3.72 -7.65
C THR A 33 0.35 -2.94 -8.96
N PHE A 34 -0.41 -3.37 -9.97
CA PHE A 34 -0.54 -2.64 -11.24
C PHE A 34 -1.06 -1.21 -11.05
N SER A 35 -2.08 -1.03 -10.20
CA SER A 35 -2.77 0.26 -10.02
C SER A 35 -2.00 1.26 -9.16
N THR A 36 -1.26 0.78 -8.15
CA THR A 36 -0.54 1.63 -7.18
C THR A 36 0.94 1.78 -7.51
N GLY A 37 1.50 0.85 -8.30
CA GLY A 37 2.93 0.72 -8.54
C GLY A 37 3.73 0.32 -7.28
N LEU A 38 3.06 -0.24 -6.27
CA LEU A 38 3.73 -0.93 -5.16
C LEU A 38 4.15 -2.33 -5.59
N SER A 39 5.21 -2.87 -4.98
CA SER A 39 5.60 -4.26 -5.22
C SER A 39 4.60 -5.24 -4.59
N ILE A 40 4.62 -6.49 -5.06
CA ILE A 40 3.84 -7.58 -4.46
C ILE A 40 4.14 -7.70 -2.97
N ASP A 41 5.43 -7.67 -2.59
CA ASP A 41 5.87 -7.76 -1.19
C ASP A 41 5.31 -6.61 -0.33
N GLU A 42 5.32 -5.37 -0.85
CA GLU A 42 4.74 -4.23 -0.15
C GLU A 42 3.23 -4.40 0.07
N VAL A 43 2.51 -4.91 -0.91
CA VAL A 43 1.06 -5.16 -0.79
C VAL A 43 0.78 -6.33 0.17
N GLN A 44 1.57 -7.39 0.15
CA GLN A 44 1.44 -8.51 1.08
C GLN A 44 1.72 -8.10 2.54
N GLN A 45 2.71 -7.25 2.78
CA GLN A 45 2.96 -6.67 4.11
C GLN A 45 1.77 -5.86 4.61
N LEU A 46 1.15 -5.05 3.74
CA LEU A 46 -0.07 -4.29 4.10
C LEU A 46 -1.24 -5.23 4.41
N GLN A 47 -1.37 -6.34 3.68
CA GLN A 47 -2.40 -7.35 3.94
C GLN A 47 -2.20 -8.05 5.29
N GLN A 48 -0.96 -8.37 5.65
CA GLN A 48 -0.63 -8.93 6.96
C GLN A 48 -0.98 -7.96 8.09
N GLN A 49 -0.62 -6.68 7.96
CA GLN A 49 -0.96 -5.63 8.94
C GLN A 49 -2.47 -5.44 9.14
N LEU A 50 -3.28 -5.63 8.09
CA LEU A 50 -4.74 -5.58 8.21
C LEU A 50 -5.33 -6.77 8.98
N ASN A 51 -4.66 -7.92 8.92
CA ASN A 51 -5.11 -9.18 9.51
C ASN A 51 -4.57 -9.38 10.93
N GLU A 52 -3.58 -8.59 11.35
CA GLU A 52 -3.14 -8.58 12.73
C GLU A 52 -4.25 -7.98 13.61
N PRO A 53 -4.75 -8.71 14.63
CA PRO A 53 -5.71 -8.15 15.57
C PRO A 53 -5.02 -7.00 16.29
N THR A 54 -5.49 -5.77 16.07
CA THR A 54 -5.10 -4.59 16.85
C THR A 54 -5.19 -4.97 18.32
N GLN A 55 -4.04 -5.19 18.96
CA GLN A 55 -3.98 -5.52 20.38
C GLN A 55 -4.66 -4.37 21.12
N SER A 56 -5.78 -4.70 21.77
CA SER A 56 -6.60 -3.77 22.55
C SER A 56 -5.94 -3.43 23.87
#